data_AF-A0A7C4ADQ5-F1
#
_entry.id   AF-A0A7C4ADQ5-F1
#
_cell.length_a   1.000
_cell.length_b   1.000
_cell.length_c   1.000
_cell.angle_alpha   90.00
_cell.angle_beta   90.00
_cell.angle_gamma   90.00
#
_symmetry.space_group_name_H-M   'P 1'
#
loop_
_entity.id
_entity.type
_entity.pdbx_description
1 polymer ?
#
loop_
_entity_poly.entity_id
_entity_poly.type
_entity_poly.pdbx_seq_one_letter_code
_entity_poly.pdbx_strand_id
1 'polypeptide(L)' 'DKHPSWSPDGTRIVFWSNRTGTKNIFVMDAGGENVQNISNTPWDEYDPIWVK' A
#
# COMPACT_ATOMS: atom_id res chain seq x y z
N ASP A 1 -12.38 1.56 -2.80
CA ASP A 1 -11.09 1.93 -2.18
C ASP A 1 -9.97 1.99 -3.18
N LYS A 2 -9.05 2.94 -3.00
CA LYS A 2 -8.44 3.67 -4.10
C LYS A 2 -6.99 3.20 -4.36
N HIS A 3 -6.70 2.89 -5.63
CA HIS A 3 -5.36 2.81 -6.23
C HIS A 3 -4.43 1.70 -5.69
N PRO A 4 -4.82 0.41 -5.80
CA PRO A 4 -3.85 -0.66 -5.73
C PRO A 4 -2.92 -0.61 -6.96
N SER A 5 -1.61 -0.67 -6.75
CA SER A 5 -0.61 -0.80 -7.82
C SER A 5 0.16 -2.10 -7.63
N TRP A 6 0.24 -2.89 -8.70
CA TRP A 6 0.89 -4.20 -8.69
C TRP A 6 2.40 -4.04 -8.90
N SER A 7 3.18 -4.86 -8.21
CA SER A 7 4.61 -4.98 -8.51
C SER A 7 4.83 -5.57 -9.92
N PRO A 8 5.94 -5.27 -10.60
CA PRO A 8 6.19 -5.75 -11.96
C PRO A 8 6.25 -7.28 -12.11
N ASP A 9 6.63 -7.98 -11.03
CA ASP A 9 6.67 -9.44 -10.93
C ASP A 9 5.31 -10.05 -10.53
N GLY A 10 4.30 -9.21 -10.24
CA GLY A 10 2.96 -9.61 -9.84
C GLY A 10 2.87 -10.24 -8.45
N THR A 11 3.93 -10.22 -7.64
CA THR A 11 3.97 -10.89 -6.34
C THR A 11 3.41 -10.04 -5.21
N ARG A 12 3.35 -8.72 -5.38
CA ARG A 12 2.95 -7.77 -4.34
C ARG A 12 2.01 -6.69 -4.86
N ILE A 13 1.29 -6.09 -3.93
CA ILE A 13 0.37 -4.98 -4.18
C ILE A 13 0.70 -3.87 -3.18
N VAL A 14 0.88 -2.64 -3.67
CA VAL A 14 0.87 -1.44 -2.83
C VAL A 14 -0.52 -0.80 -2.87
N PHE A 15 -1.00 -0.32 -1.73
CA PHE A 15 -2.28 0.36 -1.61
C PHE A 15 -2.24 1.31 -0.41
N TRP A 16 -3.11 2.30 -0.34
CA TRP A 16 -3.24 3.12 0.89
C TRP A 16 -4.44 2.66 1.71
N SER A 17 -4.36 2.86 3.03
CA SER A 17 -5.44 2.56 3.96
C SER A 17 -5.42 3.55 5.12
N ASN A 18 -6.61 3.94 5.60
CA ASN A 18 -6.78 4.82 6.77
C ASN A 18 -7.01 4.05 8.07
N ARG A 19 -6.66 2.75 8.11
CA ARG A 19 -6.86 1.86 9.26
C ARG A 19 -6.13 2.32 10.54
N THR A 20 -5.14 3.19 10.41
CA THR A 20 -4.33 3.77 11.49
C THR A 20 -4.79 5.17 11.90
N GLY A 21 -5.94 5.64 11.41
CA GLY A 21 -6.45 6.99 11.70
C GLY A 21 -6.02 8.05 10.68
N THR A 22 -4.94 7.83 9.95
CA THR A 22 -4.51 8.62 8.77
C THR A 22 -4.23 7.70 7.59
N LYS A 23 -4.30 8.21 6.35
CA LYS A 23 -3.99 7.42 5.16
C LYS A 23 -2.51 7.10 5.12
N ASN A 24 -2.18 5.83 5.29
CA ASN A 24 -0.82 5.31 5.20
C ASN A 24 -0.71 4.40 3.98
N ILE A 25 0.51 4.24 3.46
CA ILE A 25 0.80 3.31 2.38
C ILE A 25 1.16 1.94 2.96
N PHE A 26 0.55 0.90 2.40
CA PHE A 26 0.75 -0.49 2.77
C PHE A 26 1.20 -1.31 1.57
N VAL A 27 1.98 -2.34 1.84
CA VAL A 27 2.29 -3.43 0.90
C VAL A 27 1.73 -4.72 1.45
N MET A 28 1.23 -5.58 0.55
CA MET A 28 0.86 -6.95 0.85
C MET A 28 1.26 -7.87 -0.30
N ASP A 29 1.31 -9.17 -0.04
CA ASP A 29 1.47 -10.16 -1.09
C ASP A 29 0.21 -10.21 -1.97
N ALA A 30 0.34 -10.66 -3.22
CA ALA A 30 -0.77 -10.81 -4.15
C ALA A 30 -1.92 -11.67 -3.61
N GLY A 31 -1.63 -12.60 -2.70
CA GLY A 31 -2.63 -13.42 -2.00
C GLY A 31 -3.37 -12.70 -0.87
N GLY A 32 -3.01 -11.44 -0.56
CA GLY A 32 -3.60 -10.66 0.54
C GLY A 32 -2.95 -10.86 1.91
N GLU A 33 -1.89 -11.67 1.98
CA GLU A 33 -1.13 -11.93 3.21
C GLU A 33 0.01 -10.91 3.40
N ASN A 34 0.68 -10.97 4.56
CA ASN A 34 1.86 -10.16 4.88
C ASN A 34 1.67 -8.64 4.71
N VAL A 35 0.53 -8.13 5.17
CA VAL A 35 0.26 -6.68 5.11
C VAL A 35 1.21 -5.91 6.03
N GLN A 36 1.98 -4.99 5.46
CA GLN A 36 2.96 -4.14 6.16
C GLN A 36 2.70 -2.66 5.87
N ASN A 37 2.74 -1.82 6.91
CA ASN A 37 2.76 -0.36 6.75
C ASN A 37 4.19 0.06 6.39
N ILE A 38 4.36 0.69 5.22
CA ILE A 38 5.69 1.09 4.73
C ILE A 38 5.96 2.58 4.92
N SER A 39 4.95 3.40 5.19
CA SER A 39 5.15 4.83 5.37
C SER A 39 5.23 5.24 6.84
N ASN A 40 4.37 4.67 7.69
CA ASN A 40 4.37 4.90 9.13
C ASN A 40 4.41 6.40 9.49
N THR A 41 3.57 7.20 8.83
CA THR A 41 3.51 8.65 9.07
C THR A 41 2.16 9.05 9.69
N PRO A 42 2.14 10.11 10.53
CA PRO A 42 0.91 10.66 11.08
C PRO A 42 0.18 11.57 10.08
N TRP A 43 0.55 11.56 8.81
CA TRP A 43 -0.02 12.41 7.77
C TRP A 43 -0.83 11.57 6.77
N ASP A 44 -1.71 12.21 6.02
CA ASP A 44 -2.45 11.55 4.94
C ASP A 44 -1.57 11.44 3.68
N GLU A 45 -1.37 10.23 3.21
CA GLU A 45 -0.69 9.92 1.95
C GLU A 45 -1.67 9.37 0.93
N TYR A 46 -1.47 9.76 -0.33
CA TYR A 46 -2.34 9.43 -1.45
C TYR A 46 -1.50 8.85 -2.59
N ASP A 47 -2.14 8.05 -3.44
CA ASP A 47 -1.61 7.62 -4.74
C ASP A 47 -0.25 6.89 -4.71
N PRO A 48 -0.16 5.74 -4.01
CA PRO A 48 1.05 4.93 -4.10
C PRO A 48 1.21 4.34 -5.52
N ILE A 49 2.42 4.46 -6.07
CA ILE A 49 2.80 3.85 -7.35
C ILE A 49 3.95 2.87 -7.13
N TRP A 50 3.86 1.67 -7.72
CA TRP A 50 5.04 0.85 -7.95
C TRP A 50 5.79 1.40 -9.16
N VAL A 51 6.97 1.96 -8.93
CA VAL A 51 7.86 2.40 -10.02
C VAL A 51 8.58 1.18 -10.60
N LYS A 52 8.73 1.15 -11.93
CA LYS A 52 9.40 0.08 -12.66
C LYS A 52 10.92 0.23 -12.63
#